data_AF-A0A539DYC9-F1
#
_entry.id   AF-A0A539DYC9-F1
#
_cell.length_a   1.000
_cell.length_b   1.000
_cell.length_c   1.000
_cell.angle_alpha   90.00
_cell.angle_beta   90.00
_cell.angle_gamma   90.00
#
_symmetry.space_group_name_H-M   'P 1'
#
loop_
_entity.id
_entity.type
_entity.pdbx_description
1 polymer ?
#
loop_
_entity_poly.entity_id
_entity_poly.type
_entity_poly.pdbx_seq_one_letter_code
_entity_poly.pdbx_strand_id
1 'polypeptide(L)'
;MPWWLLTQAGHQVVFGTEGAGVAPTADPRLLDGVIFGRLGAADEPKDFYAAMQHDESYRSPIAWSAIDPAAYDGLLLPGGHAPGMRQYLGSTELQAKVGEFWQLGRPVGAICHGVLVLARTHLPGTGTSVLA
;
A
#
# COMPACT_ATOMS: atom_id res chain seq x y z
N MET A 1 10.25 -8.24 1.36
CA MET A 1 9.50 -6.98 1.10
C MET A 1 8.42 -7.29 0.05
N PRO A 2 7.14 -6.89 0.22
CA PRO A 2 6.05 -7.43 -0.60
C PRO A 2 6.18 -7.27 -2.12
N TRP A 3 6.61 -6.09 -2.61
CA TRP A 3 6.82 -5.89 -4.06
C TRP A 3 7.81 -6.92 -4.60
N TRP A 4 8.98 -7.09 -3.96
CA TRP A 4 9.97 -8.08 -4.39
C TRP A 4 9.43 -9.50 -4.43
N LEU A 5 8.73 -9.94 -3.37
CA LEU A 5 8.19 -11.29 -3.32
C LEU A 5 7.13 -11.54 -4.40
N LEU A 6 6.25 -10.57 -4.64
CA LEU A 6 5.19 -10.68 -5.64
C LEU A 6 5.76 -10.67 -7.06
N THR A 7 6.72 -9.80 -7.37
CA THR A 7 7.35 -9.75 -8.69
C THR A 7 8.18 -11.01 -8.98
N GLN A 8 8.91 -11.53 -8.00
CA GLN A 8 9.63 -12.81 -8.14
C GLN A 8 8.70 -14.01 -8.34
N ALA A 9 7.47 -13.94 -7.82
CA ALA A 9 6.44 -14.94 -8.07
C ALA A 9 5.73 -14.77 -9.43
N GLY A 10 6.14 -13.79 -10.25
CA GLY A 10 5.57 -13.55 -11.59
C GLY A 10 4.32 -12.67 -11.60
N HIS A 11 3.97 -12.03 -10.47
CA HIS A 11 2.85 -11.10 -10.43
C HIS A 11 3.26 -9.72 -10.96
N GLN A 12 2.35 -9.08 -11.70
CA GLN A 12 2.45 -7.67 -12.01
C GLN A 12 1.99 -6.84 -10.80
N VAL A 13 2.85 -5.95 -10.31
CA VAL A 13 2.52 -5.05 -9.20
C VAL A 13 2.27 -3.65 -9.74
N VAL A 14 1.13 -3.06 -9.36
CA VAL A 14 0.76 -1.68 -9.67
C VAL A 14 0.66 -0.90 -8.37
N PHE A 15 1.18 0.32 -8.35
CA PHE A 15 1.15 1.19 -7.18
C PHE A 15 0.02 2.22 -7.31
N GLY A 16 -0.69 2.46 -6.21
CA GLY A 16 -1.75 3.47 -6.11
C GLY A 16 -1.43 4.53 -5.06
N THR A 17 -1.48 5.81 -5.44
CA THR A 17 -1.24 6.97 -4.57
C THR A 17 -2.40 7.96 -4.65
N GLU A 18 -2.41 8.97 -3.77
CA GLU A 18 -3.46 10.01 -3.76
C GLU A 18 -3.55 10.74 -5.11
N GLY A 19 -2.40 11.18 -5.64
CA GLY A 19 -2.27 11.71 -7.00
C GLY A 19 -1.53 10.74 -7.92
N ALA A 20 -1.83 10.79 -9.22
CA ALA A 20 -1.12 10.00 -10.23
C ALA A 20 0.32 10.51 -10.42
N GLY A 21 1.24 9.60 -10.77
CA GLY A 21 2.61 9.93 -11.19
C GLY A 21 3.55 10.40 -10.07
N VAL A 22 3.07 10.51 -8.83
CA VAL A 22 3.90 10.88 -7.67
C VAL A 22 4.27 9.62 -6.91
N ALA A 23 5.47 9.11 -7.16
CA ALA A 23 6.01 7.97 -6.44
C ALA A 23 6.01 8.24 -4.91
N PRO A 24 5.56 7.28 -4.09
CA PRO A 24 5.65 7.41 -2.64
C PRO A 24 7.11 7.33 -2.18
N THR A 25 7.37 7.61 -0.91
CA THR A 25 8.70 7.44 -0.31
C THR A 25 8.59 6.63 0.97
N ALA A 26 9.57 5.75 1.20
CA ALA A 26 9.71 5.09 2.50
C ALA A 26 10.11 6.12 3.57
N ASP A 27 9.80 5.82 4.83
CA ASP A 27 10.24 6.65 5.97
C ASP A 27 11.78 6.66 6.03
N PRO A 28 12.44 7.83 5.85
CA PRO A 28 13.89 7.93 5.87
C PRO A 28 14.49 7.38 7.17
N ARG A 29 13.79 7.50 8.29
CA ARG A 29 14.25 6.99 9.59
C ARG A 29 14.40 5.47 9.62
N LEU A 30 13.61 4.75 8.82
CA LEU A 30 13.74 3.29 8.67
C LEU A 30 14.90 2.91 7.74
N LEU A 31 15.28 3.79 6.82
CA LEU A 31 16.41 3.56 5.91
C LEU A 31 17.74 3.89 6.60
N ASP A 32 17.78 5.02 7.31
CA ASP A 32 19.00 5.59 7.91
C ASP A 32 19.20 5.13 9.37
N GLY A 33 18.14 4.64 10.03
CA GLY A 33 18.14 4.18 11.42
C GLY A 33 17.83 5.30 12.43
N VAL A 34 17.20 4.94 13.55
CA VAL A 34 16.74 5.92 14.57
C VAL A 34 17.66 6.10 15.77
N ILE A 35 18.54 5.13 16.08
CA ILE A 35 19.48 5.22 17.22
C ILE A 35 20.89 4.84 16.77
N PHE A 36 21.73 5.81 16.37
CA PHE A 36 23.10 5.56 15.86
C PHE A 36 23.15 4.49 14.73
N GLY A 37 22.18 4.49 13.82
CA GLY A 37 22.05 3.46 12.77
C GLY A 37 21.51 2.11 13.24
N ARG A 38 21.20 1.96 14.54
CA ARG A 38 20.48 0.79 15.09
C ARG A 38 18.98 1.06 15.08
N LEU A 39 18.19 0.00 14.83
CA LEU A 39 16.73 0.02 14.64
C LEU A 39 16.26 0.61 13.30
N GLY A 40 16.94 0.26 12.20
CA GLY A 40 16.46 0.47 10.82
C GLY A 40 16.17 -0.86 10.12
N ALA A 41 15.77 -0.79 8.85
CA ALA A 41 15.66 -1.97 7.99
C ALA A 41 17.01 -2.70 7.87
N ALA A 42 16.96 -4.03 7.70
CA ALA A 42 18.15 -4.80 7.30
C ALA A 42 18.58 -4.42 5.88
N ASP A 43 19.82 -4.76 5.50
CA ASP A 43 20.39 -4.39 4.20
C ASP A 43 19.60 -4.98 3.01
N GLU A 44 19.19 -6.24 3.11
CA GLU A 44 18.41 -6.90 2.04
C GLU A 44 17.10 -6.16 1.70
N PRO A 45 16.21 -5.78 2.66
CA PRO A 45 15.06 -4.93 2.36
C PRO A 45 15.40 -3.55 1.78
N LYS A 46 16.57 -2.98 2.11
CA LYS A 46 17.03 -1.71 1.50
C LYS A 46 17.41 -1.91 0.04
N ASP A 47 18.08 -3.01 -0.28
CA ASP A 47 18.40 -3.36 -1.68
C ASP A 47 17.13 -3.58 -2.50
N PHE A 48 16.13 -4.27 -1.93
CA PHE A 48 14.82 -4.42 -2.58
C PHE A 48 14.12 -3.07 -2.78
N TYR A 49 14.18 -2.17 -1.81
CA TYR A 49 13.61 -0.83 -1.94
C TYR A 49 14.35 0.00 -3.01
N ALA A 50 15.68 -0.10 -3.09
CA ALA A 50 16.48 0.56 -4.12
C ALA A 50 16.15 0.02 -5.51
N ALA A 51 15.96 -1.30 -5.67
CA ALA A 51 15.51 -1.89 -6.92
C ALA A 51 14.09 -1.41 -7.29
N MET A 52 13.16 -1.38 -6.33
CA MET A 52 11.78 -0.92 -6.52
C MET A 52 11.70 0.52 -7.02
N GLN A 53 12.58 1.41 -6.54
CA GLN A 53 12.60 2.80 -6.99
C GLN A 53 12.92 2.97 -8.48
N HIS A 54 13.52 1.96 -9.12
CA HIS A 54 13.82 1.97 -10.55
C HIS A 54 12.70 1.31 -11.39
N ASP A 55 11.74 0.64 -10.75
CA ASP A 55 10.61 0.01 -11.41
C ASP A 55 9.66 1.06 -12.01
N GLU A 56 9.16 0.81 -13.23
CA GLU A 56 8.28 1.72 -13.94
C GLU A 56 6.96 1.92 -13.20
N SER A 57 6.37 0.86 -12.66
CA SER A 57 5.07 0.95 -11.96
C SER A 57 5.19 1.72 -10.65
N TYR A 58 6.36 1.68 -9.99
CA TYR A 58 6.65 2.49 -8.81
C TYR A 58 6.80 3.97 -9.16
N ARG A 59 7.46 4.28 -10.27
CA ARG A 59 7.74 5.65 -10.73
C ARG A 59 6.52 6.33 -11.33
N SER A 60 5.54 5.56 -11.77
CA SER A 60 4.30 6.07 -12.37
C SER A 60 3.07 5.41 -11.75
N PRO A 61 2.82 5.64 -10.45
CA PRO A 61 1.65 5.10 -9.78
C PRO A 61 0.36 5.72 -10.35
N ILE A 62 -0.71 4.96 -10.30
CA ILE A 62 -2.05 5.47 -10.62
C ILE A 62 -2.62 6.24 -9.42
N ALA A 63 -3.52 7.20 -9.69
CA ALA A 63 -4.30 7.82 -8.63
C ALA A 63 -5.32 6.83 -8.06
N TRP A 64 -5.69 6.95 -6.78
CA TRP A 64 -6.76 6.15 -6.19
C TRP A 64 -8.09 6.28 -6.94
N SER A 65 -8.40 7.48 -7.43
CA SER A 65 -9.56 7.76 -8.27
C SER A 65 -9.62 6.92 -9.56
N ALA A 66 -8.46 6.54 -10.10
CA ALA A 66 -8.31 5.77 -11.33
C ALA A 66 -8.28 4.25 -11.10
N ILE A 67 -8.35 3.78 -9.86
CA ILE A 67 -8.40 2.34 -9.55
C ILE A 67 -9.74 1.79 -10.03
N ASP A 68 -9.68 0.82 -10.95
CA ASP A 68 -10.75 -0.14 -11.20
C ASP A 68 -10.46 -1.42 -10.40
N PRO A 69 -11.17 -1.68 -9.28
CA PRO A 69 -10.93 -2.86 -8.45
C PRO A 69 -11.05 -4.18 -9.21
N ALA A 70 -11.91 -4.25 -10.23
CA ALA A 70 -12.14 -5.47 -10.98
C ALA A 70 -10.94 -5.88 -11.84
N ALA A 71 -10.01 -4.96 -12.12
CA ALA A 71 -8.81 -5.20 -12.92
C ALA A 71 -7.67 -5.92 -12.16
N TYR A 72 -7.80 -6.15 -10.85
CA TYR A 72 -6.72 -6.70 -10.01
C TYR A 72 -7.09 -8.01 -9.33
N ASP A 73 -6.19 -8.98 -9.29
CA ASP A 73 -6.42 -10.28 -8.64
C ASP A 73 -6.15 -10.27 -7.13
N GLY A 74 -5.48 -9.24 -6.61
CA GLY A 74 -5.16 -9.10 -5.20
C GLY A 74 -4.93 -7.64 -4.80
N LEU A 75 -5.16 -7.34 -3.52
CA LEU A 75 -4.94 -6.02 -2.93
C LEU A 75 -3.96 -6.12 -1.76
N LEU A 76 -2.98 -5.23 -1.72
CA LEU A 76 -2.06 -5.09 -0.60
C LEU A 76 -2.12 -3.66 -0.05
N LEU A 77 -2.37 -3.55 1.25
CA LEU A 77 -2.44 -2.29 2.00
C LEU A 77 -1.19 -2.16 2.89
N PRO A 78 -0.12 -1.50 2.42
CA PRO A 78 1.10 -1.33 3.19
C PRO A 78 0.91 -0.34 4.35
N GLY A 79 1.84 -0.40 5.30
CA GLY A 79 1.93 0.53 6.42
C GLY A 79 3.07 1.54 6.27
N GLY A 80 3.41 2.18 7.38
CA GLY A 80 4.37 3.28 7.47
C GLY A 80 4.14 4.09 8.75
N HIS A 81 4.88 5.19 8.91
CA HIS A 81 4.78 6.05 10.10
C HIS A 81 4.01 7.35 9.83
N ALA A 82 3.29 7.82 10.85
CA ALA A 82 2.72 9.16 10.87
C ALA A 82 3.83 10.22 11.01
N PRO A 83 3.64 11.45 10.49
CA PRO A 83 2.42 12.02 9.89
C PRO A 83 2.18 11.72 8.41
N GLY A 84 3.18 11.16 7.70
CA GLY A 84 3.16 11.01 6.23
C GLY A 84 2.12 10.05 5.66
N MET A 85 1.39 9.33 6.50
CA MET A 85 0.31 8.41 6.09
C MET A 85 -1.09 8.96 6.29
N ARG A 86 -1.28 10.18 6.80
CA ARG A 86 -2.61 10.68 7.20
C ARG A 86 -3.63 10.63 6.06
N GLN A 87 -3.24 11.04 4.87
CA GLN A 87 -4.05 10.99 3.66
C GLN A 87 -4.46 9.55 3.33
N TYR A 88 -3.53 8.61 3.39
CA TYR A 88 -3.78 7.18 3.14
C TYR A 88 -4.72 6.55 4.18
N LEU A 89 -4.48 6.79 5.47
CA LEU A 89 -5.26 6.18 6.56
C LEU A 89 -6.68 6.78 6.71
N GLY A 90 -6.89 7.99 6.20
CA GLY A 90 -8.13 8.75 6.33
C GLY A 90 -8.93 8.91 5.04
N SER A 91 -8.41 8.47 3.89
CA SER A 91 -9.06 8.69 2.59
C SER A 91 -10.34 7.86 2.45
N THR A 92 -11.47 8.55 2.33
CA THR A 92 -12.77 7.94 2.01
C THR A 92 -12.81 7.40 0.58
N GLU A 93 -12.08 8.03 -0.35
CA GLU A 93 -11.93 7.54 -1.72
C GLU A 93 -11.23 6.18 -1.76
N LEU A 94 -10.10 6.06 -1.05
CA LEU A 94 -9.39 4.79 -0.96
C LEU A 94 -10.25 3.73 -0.27
N GLN A 95 -10.94 4.08 0.83
CA GLN A 95 -11.86 3.17 1.51
C GLN A 95 -12.98 2.68 0.58
N ALA A 96 -13.54 3.55 -0.27
CA ALA A 96 -14.55 3.15 -1.25
C ALA A 96 -13.99 2.09 -2.23
N LYS A 97 -12.77 2.32 -2.78
CA LYS A 97 -12.09 1.35 -3.65
C LYS A 97 -11.79 0.02 -2.97
N VAL A 98 -11.38 0.06 -1.70
CA VAL A 98 -11.17 -1.16 -0.89
C VAL A 98 -12.48 -1.91 -0.67
N GLY A 99 -13.58 -1.19 -0.43
CA GLY A 99 -14.91 -1.78 -0.24
C GLY A 99 -15.42 -2.48 -1.50
N GLU A 100 -15.25 -1.82 -2.66
CA GLU A 100 -15.52 -2.41 -3.99
C GLU A 100 -14.67 -3.66 -4.22
N PHE A 101 -13.36 -3.60 -3.94
CA PHE A 101 -12.47 -4.76 -4.08
C PHE A 101 -12.86 -5.93 -3.17
N TRP A 102 -13.23 -5.63 -1.92
CA TRP A 102 -13.61 -6.63 -0.92
C TRP A 102 -14.81 -7.48 -1.38
N GLN A 103 -15.79 -6.85 -2.04
CA GLN A 103 -16.95 -7.55 -2.58
C GLN A 103 -16.62 -8.56 -3.68
N LEU A 104 -15.46 -8.42 -4.34
CA LEU A 104 -15.01 -9.38 -5.35
C LEU A 104 -14.56 -10.72 -4.75
N GLY A 105 -14.40 -10.82 -3.41
CA GLY A 105 -13.96 -12.04 -2.73
C GLY A 105 -12.51 -12.42 -3.04
N ARG A 106 -11.70 -11.45 -3.46
CA ARG A 106 -10.29 -11.64 -3.83
C ARG A 106 -9.36 -11.42 -2.63
N PRO A 107 -8.14 -12.00 -2.63
CA PRO A 107 -7.20 -11.85 -1.51
C PRO A 107 -6.86 -10.40 -1.18
N VAL A 108 -6.93 -10.05 0.12
CA VAL A 108 -6.51 -8.75 0.66
C VAL A 108 -5.46 -8.97 1.75
N GLY A 109 -4.29 -8.37 1.59
CA GLY A 109 -3.25 -8.30 2.61
C GLY A 109 -3.15 -6.89 3.20
N ALA A 110 -2.93 -6.77 4.51
CA ALA A 110 -2.67 -5.50 5.16
C ALA A 110 -1.52 -5.62 6.17
N ILE A 111 -0.62 -4.63 6.21
CA ILE A 111 0.61 -4.69 7.01
C ILE A 111 0.73 -3.43 7.87
N CYS A 112 1.11 -3.58 9.14
CA CYS A 112 1.32 -2.48 10.08
C CYS A 112 0.08 -1.56 10.14
N HIS A 113 0.23 -0.24 9.97
CA HIS A 113 -0.89 0.70 9.98
C HIS A 113 -1.83 0.58 8.76
N GLY A 114 -1.43 -0.12 7.70
CA GLY A 114 -2.29 -0.38 6.55
C GLY A 114 -3.60 -1.10 6.91
N VAL A 115 -3.60 -1.85 8.01
CA VAL A 115 -4.81 -2.50 8.55
C VAL A 115 -5.91 -1.50 8.91
N LEU A 116 -5.55 -0.25 9.23
CA LEU A 116 -6.54 0.78 9.56
C LEU A 116 -7.36 1.22 8.35
N VAL A 117 -6.81 1.17 7.14
CA VAL A 117 -7.59 1.42 5.91
C VAL A 117 -8.67 0.36 5.78
N LEU A 118 -8.30 -0.91 5.96
CA LEU A 118 -9.24 -2.01 5.89
C LEU A 118 -10.29 -1.94 7.01
N ALA A 119 -9.87 -1.72 8.26
CA ALA A 119 -10.78 -1.62 9.41
C ALA A 119 -11.80 -0.47 9.29
N ARG A 120 -11.41 0.64 8.65
CA ARG A 120 -12.29 1.81 8.41
C ARG A 120 -13.13 1.69 7.15
N THR A 121 -12.87 0.70 6.31
CA THR A 121 -13.66 0.46 5.11
C THR A 121 -14.98 -0.19 5.50
N HIS A 122 -16.09 0.38 5.03
CA HIS A 122 -17.42 -0.18 5.24
C HIS A 122 -17.92 -0.88 3.97
N LEU A 123 -18.70 -1.95 4.16
CA LEU A 123 -19.46 -2.57 3.08
C LEU A 123 -20.45 -1.55 2.49
N PRO A 124 -20.46 -1.37 1.16
CA PRO A 124 -21.40 -0.49 0.48
C PRO A 124 -22.85 -0.75 0.88
N GLY A 125 -23.56 0.29 1.30
CA GLY A 125 -24.98 0.23 1.65
C GLY A 125 -25.32 -0.34 3.03
N THR A 126 -24.34 -0.88 3.79
CA THR A 126 -24.62 -1.44 5.13
C THR A 126 -24.05 -0.60 6.27
N GLY A 127 -22.97 0.16 6.03
CA GLY A 127 -22.26 0.90 7.08
C GLY A 127 -21.46 -0.01 8.04
N THR A 128 -21.43 -1.31 7.79
CA THR A 128 -20.67 -2.30 8.58
C THR A 128 -19.24 -2.36 8.09
N SER A 129 -18.26 -2.41 9.00
CA SER A 129 -16.84 -2.61 8.63
C SER A 129 -16.67 -3.95 7.91
N VAL A 130 -15.77 -3.99 6.92
CA VAL A 130 -15.42 -5.24 6.22
C VAL A 130 -14.74 -6.28 7.12
N LEU A 131 -14.35 -5.90 8.34
CA LEU A 131 -13.76 -6.78 9.36
C LEU A 131 -14.73 -7.17 10.50
N ALA A 132 -15.99 -6.74 10.46
CA ALA A 132 -16.97 -6.94 11.54
C ALA A 132 -17.86 -8.18 11.34
#